data_AF-A0A7S2GLG4-F1
#
_entry.id   AF-A0A7S2GLG4-F1
#
_cell.length_a   1.000
_cell.length_b   1.000
_cell.length_c   1.000
_cell.angle_alpha   90.00
_cell.angle_beta   90.00
_cell.angle_gamma   90.00
#
_symmetry.space_group_name_H-M   'P 1'
#
loop_
_entity.id
_entity.type
_entity.pdbx_description
1 polymer ?
#
loop_
_entity_poly.entity_id
_entity_poly.type
_entity_poly.pdbx_seq_one_letter_code
_entity_poly.pdbx_strand_id
1 'polypeptide(L)'
;VLSPDGARALLAWERGAWSCPGGAVNQGESKAEAVEREVLEEVGATVDLDRGMQYLGGYSQSAARDNLINDSFAAFAVYAKEEVIRVDRTEIFHAKWFDISTLLEQWRAMGRPRERKVKEGFTVAELDDPSKMAMSGSALSFMQAYKDGRGLDVAITTKQQGNKRAMKAVWNMP
;
A
#
# COMPACT_ATOMS: atom_id res chain seq x y z
N VAL A 1 -1.22 3.29 -3.64
CA VAL A 1 -2.42 3.51 -4.48
C VAL A 1 -2.01 3.39 -5.93
N LEU A 2 -2.82 2.76 -6.77
CA LEU A 2 -2.52 2.55 -8.19
C LEU A 2 -3.14 3.65 -9.05
N SER A 3 -2.50 4.01 -10.17
CA SER A 3 -3.07 4.95 -11.14
C SER A 3 -4.36 4.38 -11.76
N PRO A 4 -5.22 5.21 -12.39
CA PRO A 4 -6.43 4.72 -13.06
C PRO A 4 -6.16 3.65 -14.12
N ASP A 5 -4.99 3.63 -14.75
CA ASP A 5 -4.58 2.56 -15.68
C ASP A 5 -3.87 1.38 -15.00
N GLY A 6 -3.49 1.51 -13.73
CA GLY A 6 -2.78 0.52 -12.94
C GLY A 6 -1.28 0.39 -13.24
N ALA A 7 -0.70 1.29 -14.03
CA ALA A 7 0.72 1.26 -14.41
C ALA A 7 1.65 1.88 -13.35
N ARG A 8 1.15 2.88 -12.61
CA ARG A 8 1.93 3.63 -11.61
C ARG A 8 1.41 3.40 -10.20
N ALA A 9 2.29 3.60 -9.22
CA ALA A 9 1.96 3.63 -7.81
C ALA A 9 2.22 5.02 -7.21
N LEU A 10 1.21 5.58 -6.55
CA LEU A 10 1.35 6.77 -5.70
C LEU A 10 1.94 6.33 -4.36
N LEU A 11 3.12 6.88 -4.07
CA LEU A 11 3.87 6.65 -2.84
C LEU A 11 4.06 7.98 -2.11
N ALA A 12 4.19 7.90 -0.79
CA ALA A 12 4.48 9.03 0.08
C ALA A 12 5.90 8.98 0.65
N TRP A 13 6.59 10.11 0.71
CA TRP A 13 7.89 10.25 1.37
C TRP A 13 7.68 10.44 2.86
N GLU A 14 7.81 9.34 3.60
CA GLU A 14 7.67 9.31 5.04
C GLU A 14 8.82 8.54 5.69
N ARG A 15 9.21 8.97 6.90
CA ARG A 15 10.25 8.32 7.70
C ARG A 15 11.56 8.07 6.94
N GLY A 16 11.87 8.85 5.90
CA GLY A 16 13.09 8.74 5.09
C GLY A 16 13.07 7.63 4.03
N ALA A 17 11.90 7.26 3.50
CA ALA A 17 11.75 6.47 2.28
C ALA A 17 10.38 6.70 1.61
N TRP A 18 10.30 6.51 0.30
CA TRP A 18 9.02 6.41 -0.41
C TRP A 18 8.31 5.11 -0.02
N SER A 19 7.13 5.24 0.53
CA SER A 19 6.35 4.16 1.14
C SER A 19 4.90 4.23 0.66
N CYS A 20 4.16 3.14 0.83
CA CYS A 20 2.71 3.17 0.58
C CYS A 20 2.07 4.12 1.60
N PRO A 21 1.15 5.02 1.18
CA PRO A 21 0.36 5.79 2.13
C PRO A 21 -0.48 4.86 2.99
N GLY A 22 -0.72 5.26 4.24
CA GLY A 22 -1.55 4.51 5.17
C GLY A 22 -1.23 4.79 6.64
N GLY A 23 -2.20 4.47 7.48
CA GLY A 23 -2.11 4.67 8.92
C GLY A 23 -2.88 3.62 9.71
N ALA A 24 -3.16 3.96 10.98
CA ALA A 24 -3.85 3.06 11.88
C ALA A 24 -5.34 3.01 11.55
N VAL A 25 -5.95 1.83 11.73
CA VAL A 25 -7.40 1.68 11.65
C VAL A 25 -8.02 2.26 12.92
N ASN A 26 -8.97 3.18 12.76
CA ASN A 26 -9.68 3.79 13.88
C ASN A 26 -10.72 2.85 14.49
N GLN A 27 -11.15 3.17 15.72
CA GLN A 27 -12.19 2.38 16.38
C GLN A 27 -13.50 2.44 15.57
N GLY A 28 -14.06 1.27 15.24
CA GLY A 28 -15.28 1.15 14.45
C GLY A 28 -15.06 1.25 12.93
N GLU A 29 -13.82 1.48 12.49
CA GLU A 29 -13.45 1.59 11.09
C GLU A 29 -13.05 0.20 10.53
N SER A 30 -13.48 -0.10 9.31
CA SER A 30 -12.99 -1.23 8.53
C SER A 30 -11.65 -0.91 7.87
N LYS A 31 -10.90 -1.92 7.44
CA LYS A 31 -9.66 -1.70 6.69
C LYS A 31 -9.89 -0.96 5.37
N ALA A 32 -11.06 -1.13 4.75
CA ALA A 32 -11.41 -0.40 3.52
C ALA A 32 -11.62 1.08 3.82
N GLU A 33 -12.44 1.42 4.82
CA GLU A 33 -12.67 2.81 5.25
C GLU A 33 -11.37 3.50 5.67
N ALA A 34 -10.49 2.79 6.39
CA ALA A 34 -9.18 3.30 6.75
C ALA A 34 -8.32 3.60 5.52
N VAL A 35 -8.33 2.73 4.50
CA VAL A 35 -7.62 2.99 3.23
C VAL A 35 -8.18 4.23 2.54
N GLU A 36 -9.49 4.40 2.44
CA GLU A 36 -10.09 5.60 1.81
C GLU A 36 -9.69 6.88 2.54
N ARG A 37 -9.79 6.88 3.87
CA ARG A 37 -9.47 8.04 4.71
C ARG A 37 -7.99 8.40 4.63
N GLU A 38 -7.09 7.45 4.90
CA GLU A 38 -5.64 7.70 4.94
C GLU A 38 -5.12 8.15 3.55
N VAL A 39 -5.63 7.57 2.46
CA VAL A 39 -5.26 7.99 1.10
C VAL A 39 -5.71 9.42 0.81
N LEU A 40 -6.89 9.82 1.28
CA LEU A 40 -7.37 11.18 1.15
C LEU A 40 -6.57 12.15 2.02
N GLU A 41 -6.30 11.81 3.27
CA GLU A 41 -5.59 12.65 4.25
C GLU A 41 -4.11 12.84 3.88
N GLU A 42 -3.38 11.77 3.54
CA GLU A 42 -1.93 11.84 3.34
C GLU A 42 -1.52 12.27 1.93
N VAL A 43 -2.30 11.91 0.90
CA VAL A 43 -1.91 12.12 -0.50
C VAL A 43 -3.00 12.77 -1.35
N GLY A 44 -4.11 13.21 -0.73
CA GLY A 44 -5.15 14.00 -1.40
C GLY A 44 -5.86 13.26 -2.54
N ALA A 45 -5.71 11.93 -2.63
CA ALA A 45 -6.28 11.13 -3.70
C ALA A 45 -7.62 10.53 -3.25
N THR A 46 -8.55 10.37 -4.19
CA THR A 46 -9.79 9.62 -3.96
C THR A 46 -9.65 8.24 -4.59
N VAL A 47 -10.06 7.21 -3.87
CA VAL A 47 -9.97 5.83 -4.37
C VAL A 47 -11.24 5.41 -5.10
N ASP A 48 -11.07 4.56 -6.11
CA ASP A 48 -12.11 3.91 -6.87
C ASP A 48 -12.26 2.46 -6.39
N LEU A 49 -13.11 2.28 -5.37
CA LEU A 49 -13.41 0.96 -4.82
C LEU A 49 -14.30 0.11 -5.74
N ASP A 50 -15.00 0.71 -6.71
CA ASP A 50 -15.80 -0.02 -7.71
C ASP A 50 -14.90 -0.80 -8.67
N ARG A 51 -13.67 -0.31 -8.86
CA ARG A 51 -12.61 -1.03 -9.59
C ARG A 51 -12.00 -2.19 -8.78
N GLY A 52 -12.32 -2.29 -7.50
CA GLY A 52 -11.90 -3.36 -6.60
C GLY A 52 -10.71 -3.03 -5.72
N MET A 53 -10.46 -3.93 -4.77
CA MET A 53 -9.39 -3.85 -3.78
C MET A 53 -8.71 -5.21 -3.69
N GLN A 54 -7.38 -5.23 -3.63
CA GLN A 54 -6.61 -6.46 -3.55
C GLN A 54 -5.73 -6.45 -2.32
N TYR A 55 -5.76 -7.52 -1.52
CA TYR A 55 -4.80 -7.73 -0.45
C TYR A 55 -3.48 -8.21 -1.04
N LEU A 56 -2.40 -7.46 -0.78
CA LEU A 56 -1.06 -7.72 -1.33
C LEU A 56 -0.13 -8.41 -0.32
N GLY A 57 -0.52 -8.46 0.95
CA GLY A 57 0.28 -9.04 2.02
C GLY A 57 0.29 -8.17 3.27
N GLY A 58 1.12 -8.54 4.23
CA GLY A 58 1.17 -7.91 5.53
C GLY A 58 2.10 -8.62 6.48
N TYR A 59 2.22 -8.10 7.68
CA TYR A 59 2.97 -8.72 8.76
C TYR A 59 2.25 -8.50 10.08
N SER A 60 2.47 -9.42 11.01
CA SER A 60 1.98 -9.30 12.38
C SER A 60 3.18 -9.27 13.31
N GLN A 61 3.17 -8.32 14.24
CA GLN A 61 4.17 -8.23 15.29
C GLN A 61 3.50 -8.48 16.62
N SER A 62 3.85 -9.60 17.25
CA SER A 62 3.34 -9.93 18.58
C SER A 62 3.87 -8.96 19.62
N ALA A 63 3.03 -8.61 20.61
CA ALA A 63 3.43 -7.82 21.77
C ALA A 63 4.10 -6.46 21.41
N ALA A 64 3.70 -5.86 20.28
CA ALA A 64 4.22 -4.61 19.74
C ALA A 64 3.94 -3.38 20.63
N ARG A 65 2.86 -3.39 21.42
CA ARG A 65 2.54 -2.30 22.36
C ARG A 65 2.39 -2.83 23.78
N ASP A 66 3.12 -2.20 24.70
CA ASP A 66 3.19 -2.52 26.13
C ASP A 66 3.42 -4.00 26.44
N ASN A 67 4.06 -4.74 25.51
CA ASN A 67 4.24 -6.20 25.54
C ASN A 67 2.94 -7.03 25.57
N LEU A 68 1.79 -6.44 25.25
CA LEU A 68 0.48 -7.07 25.38
C LEU A 68 -0.35 -7.04 24.09
N ILE A 69 -0.13 -6.03 23.25
CA ILE A 69 -0.95 -5.80 22.06
C ILE A 69 -0.16 -6.14 20.81
N ASN A 70 -0.76 -6.94 19.94
CA ASN A 70 -0.19 -7.26 18.64
C ASN A 70 -0.49 -6.15 17.64
N ASP A 71 0.50 -5.77 16.83
CA ASP A 71 0.27 -4.97 15.64
C ASP A 71 0.03 -5.91 14.44
N SER A 72 -0.98 -5.60 13.61
CA SER A 72 -1.27 -6.33 12.38
C SER A 72 -1.36 -5.36 11.20
N PHE A 73 -0.34 -5.42 10.34
CA PHE A 73 -0.23 -4.61 9.14
C PHE A 73 -0.81 -5.36 7.93
N ALA A 74 -1.57 -4.67 7.10
CA ALA A 74 -2.14 -5.20 5.86
C ALA A 74 -1.99 -4.16 4.75
N ALA A 75 -1.41 -4.56 3.63
CA ALA A 75 -1.26 -3.73 2.45
C ALA A 75 -2.31 -4.10 1.40
N PHE A 76 -2.90 -3.07 0.81
CA PHE A 76 -3.91 -3.22 -0.23
C PHE A 76 -3.55 -2.42 -1.49
N ALA A 77 -3.81 -3.02 -2.65
CA ALA A 77 -3.91 -2.30 -3.91
C ALA A 77 -5.34 -1.79 -4.07
N VAL A 78 -5.46 -0.49 -4.30
CA VAL A 78 -6.68 0.22 -4.67
C VAL A 78 -6.32 1.21 -5.76
N TYR A 79 -7.29 1.55 -6.60
CA TYR A 79 -7.08 2.49 -7.70
C TYR A 79 -7.47 3.90 -7.30
N ALA A 80 -6.75 4.91 -7.79
CA ALA A 80 -7.20 6.29 -7.72
C ALA A 80 -8.25 6.54 -8.81
N LYS A 81 -9.22 7.43 -8.53
CA LYS A 81 -10.17 7.92 -9.53
C LYS A 81 -9.50 8.79 -10.61
N GLU A 82 -8.49 9.55 -10.19
CA GLU A 82 -7.74 10.49 -11.03
C GLU A 82 -6.28 10.54 -10.55
N GLU A 83 -5.35 10.88 -11.45
CA GLU A 83 -3.93 11.04 -11.09
C GLU A 83 -3.61 12.40 -10.44
N VAL A 84 -4.60 13.30 -10.36
CA VAL A 84 -4.42 14.64 -9.78
C VAL A 84 -4.20 14.53 -8.28
N ILE A 85 -2.97 14.83 -7.84
CA ILE A 85 -2.60 14.91 -6.42
C ILE A 85 -3.06 16.27 -5.89
N ARG A 86 -3.98 16.29 -4.91
CA ARG A 86 -4.52 17.51 -4.28
C ARG A 86 -4.09 17.62 -2.84
N VAL A 87 -2.78 17.63 -2.64
CA VAL A 87 -2.17 17.81 -1.32
C VAL A 87 -1.95 19.31 -1.09
N ASP A 88 -2.08 19.80 0.16
CA ASP A 88 -1.77 21.21 0.46
C ASP A 88 -0.30 21.52 0.08
N ARG A 89 -0.01 22.76 -0.32
CA ARG A 89 1.25 23.16 -1.00
C ARG A 89 2.52 22.76 -0.26
N THR A 90 2.46 22.58 1.05
CA THR A 90 3.59 22.15 1.90
C THR A 90 3.87 20.64 1.81
N GLU A 91 2.84 19.85 1.53
CA GLU A 91 2.88 18.38 1.53
C GLU A 91 2.94 17.78 0.11
N ILE A 92 2.72 18.56 -0.97
CA ILE A 92 2.87 18.09 -2.38
C ILE A 92 4.26 17.45 -2.61
N PHE A 93 5.30 17.93 -1.92
CA PHE A 93 6.66 17.38 -1.99
C PHE A 93 6.81 15.99 -1.36
N HIS A 94 5.75 15.45 -0.75
CA HIS A 94 5.75 14.18 -0.05
C HIS A 94 4.93 13.12 -0.76
N ALA A 95 4.31 13.35 -1.91
CA ALA A 95 3.58 12.32 -2.65
C ALA A 95 3.94 12.34 -4.14
N LYS A 96 4.22 11.17 -4.73
CA LYS A 96 4.57 11.09 -6.15
C LYS A 96 4.16 9.76 -6.77
N TRP A 97 3.79 9.83 -8.05
CA TRP A 97 3.54 8.66 -8.90
C TRP A 97 4.86 8.09 -9.39
N PHE A 98 4.99 6.77 -9.31
CA PHE A 98 6.14 6.02 -9.82
C PHE A 98 5.71 4.95 -10.79
N ASP A 99 6.42 4.81 -11.91
CA ASP A 99 6.22 3.68 -12.81
C ASP A 99 6.62 2.35 -12.14
N ILE A 100 5.63 1.45 -11.99
CA ILE A 100 5.83 0.19 -11.25
C ILE A 100 6.84 -0.70 -11.97
N SER A 101 6.79 -0.75 -13.30
CA SER A 101 7.63 -1.66 -14.07
C SER A 101 9.10 -1.22 -13.97
N THR A 102 9.35 0.07 -14.12
CA THR A 102 10.67 0.71 -14.01
C THR A 102 11.28 0.50 -12.62
N LEU A 103 10.52 0.78 -11.55
CA LEU A 103 10.99 0.56 -10.17
C LEU A 103 11.34 -0.92 -9.92
N LEU A 104 10.49 -1.84 -10.37
CA LEU A 104 10.71 -3.27 -10.16
C LEU A 104 11.89 -3.81 -10.98
N GLU A 105 12.09 -3.32 -12.21
CA GLU A 105 13.26 -3.66 -13.02
C GLU A 105 14.56 -3.26 -12.33
N GLN A 106 14.62 -2.04 -11.78
CA GLN A 106 15.77 -1.54 -11.03
C GLN A 106 16.00 -2.34 -9.74
N TRP A 107 14.93 -2.60 -8.98
CA TRP A 107 15.01 -3.41 -7.77
C TRP A 107 15.49 -4.84 -8.05
N ARG A 108 15.06 -5.43 -9.15
CA ARG A 108 15.52 -6.76 -9.61
C ARG A 108 16.97 -6.73 -10.07
N ALA A 109 17.41 -5.69 -10.77
CA ALA A 109 18.80 -5.52 -11.20
C ALA A 109 19.76 -5.44 -9.99
N MET A 110 19.28 -4.91 -8.86
CA MET A 110 20.01 -4.91 -7.58
C MET A 110 19.98 -6.25 -6.83
N GLY A 111 19.37 -7.31 -7.38
CA GLY A 111 19.25 -8.60 -6.71
C GLY A 111 18.13 -8.70 -5.68
N ARG A 112 17.14 -7.78 -5.72
CA ARG A 112 16.00 -7.70 -4.78
C ARG A 112 16.42 -7.57 -3.32
N PRO A 113 17.14 -6.48 -2.97
CA PRO A 113 17.47 -6.16 -1.57
C PRO A 113 16.23 -6.24 -0.66
N ARG A 114 16.39 -6.80 0.54
CA ARG A 114 15.32 -7.04 1.53
C ARG A 114 15.35 -6.07 2.71
N GLU A 115 16.21 -5.06 2.63
CA GLU A 115 16.33 -3.99 3.59
C GLU A 115 15.01 -3.24 3.71
N ARG A 116 14.69 -2.78 4.92
CA ARG A 116 13.49 -1.95 5.14
C ARG A 116 13.48 -0.70 4.25
N LYS A 117 14.66 -0.15 3.96
CA LYS A 117 14.86 1.00 3.08
C LYS A 117 16.00 0.70 2.11
N VAL A 118 15.68 0.66 0.83
CA VAL A 118 16.64 0.47 -0.26
C VAL A 118 17.05 1.85 -0.75
N LYS A 119 18.30 2.27 -0.50
CA LYS A 119 18.73 3.67 -0.61
C LYS A 119 19.28 4.09 -1.97
N GLU A 120 19.73 3.12 -2.77
CA GLU A 120 20.52 3.37 -3.97
C GLU A 120 20.00 2.52 -5.13
N GLY A 121 20.44 2.81 -6.35
CA GLY A 121 20.17 2.02 -7.56
C GLY A 121 18.85 2.28 -8.27
N PHE A 122 18.04 3.24 -7.79
CA PHE A 122 16.88 3.75 -8.53
C PHE A 122 17.26 4.97 -9.40
N THR A 123 16.81 5.02 -10.64
CA THR A 123 17.08 6.17 -11.52
C THR A 123 16.11 7.31 -11.22
N VAL A 124 16.70 8.48 -11.00
CA VAL A 124 16.14 9.70 -10.43
C VAL A 124 15.24 10.48 -11.40
N ALA A 125 14.88 9.94 -12.58
CA ALA A 125 14.07 10.69 -13.56
C ALA A 125 12.70 11.16 -13.02
N GLU A 126 12.19 10.46 -12.00
CA GLU A 126 10.96 10.81 -11.29
C GLU A 126 11.23 11.36 -9.87
N LEU A 127 12.43 11.80 -9.50
CA LEU A 127 12.73 12.32 -8.16
C LEU A 127 13.44 13.66 -8.26
N ASP A 128 12.78 14.74 -7.85
CA ASP A 128 13.31 16.09 -7.99
C ASP A 128 14.29 16.46 -6.85
N ASP A 129 14.42 15.60 -5.83
CA ASP A 129 15.22 15.83 -4.61
C ASP A 129 16.20 14.67 -4.39
N PRO A 130 17.52 14.89 -4.49
CA PRO A 130 18.55 13.87 -4.30
C PRO A 130 18.65 13.37 -2.85
N SER A 131 18.03 14.06 -1.88
CA SER A 131 17.93 13.55 -0.50
C SER A 131 16.81 12.51 -0.34
N LYS A 132 15.91 12.37 -1.33
CA LYS A 132 14.72 11.52 -1.29
C LYS A 132 14.83 10.27 -2.17
N MET A 133 15.94 9.53 -2.07
CA MET A 133 16.22 8.40 -2.96
C MET A 133 15.77 7.03 -2.44
N ALA A 134 15.48 6.92 -1.15
CA ALA A 134 15.20 5.61 -0.54
C ALA A 134 13.79 5.11 -0.86
N MET A 135 13.66 3.82 -1.18
CA MET A 135 12.38 3.14 -1.38
C MET A 135 12.12 2.15 -0.23
N SER A 136 10.87 2.02 0.19
CA SER A 136 10.47 1.01 1.16
C SER A 136 10.54 -0.40 0.56
N GLY A 137 11.27 -1.30 1.21
CA GLY A 137 11.39 -2.70 0.78
C GLY A 137 10.04 -3.44 0.75
N SER A 138 9.15 -3.11 1.69
CA SER A 138 7.79 -3.64 1.71
C SER A 138 6.96 -3.12 0.54
N ALA A 139 7.06 -1.82 0.22
CA ALA A 139 6.34 -1.24 -0.91
C ALA A 139 6.75 -1.91 -2.23
N LEU A 140 8.07 -2.11 -2.45
CA LEU A 140 8.60 -2.84 -3.61
C LEU A 140 8.05 -4.28 -3.68
N SER A 141 8.02 -4.98 -2.54
CA SER A 141 7.47 -6.35 -2.46
C SER A 141 5.97 -6.40 -2.79
N PHE A 142 5.18 -5.44 -2.32
CA PHE A 142 3.75 -5.36 -2.62
C PHE A 142 3.50 -5.02 -4.09
N MET A 143 4.24 -4.05 -4.65
CA MET A 143 4.18 -3.75 -6.09
C MET A 143 4.55 -4.96 -6.94
N GLN A 144 5.54 -5.74 -6.52
CA GLN A 144 5.88 -7.00 -7.18
C GLN A 144 4.75 -8.03 -7.10
N ALA A 145 4.10 -8.18 -5.94
CA ALA A 145 2.96 -9.08 -5.79
C ALA A 145 1.79 -8.67 -6.70
N TYR A 146 1.49 -7.37 -6.77
CA TYR A 146 0.51 -6.81 -7.69
C TYR A 146 0.87 -7.10 -9.15
N LYS A 147 2.10 -6.79 -9.59
CA LYS A 147 2.55 -6.99 -10.97
C LYS A 147 2.53 -8.46 -11.40
N ASP A 148 2.77 -9.38 -10.47
CA ASP A 148 2.73 -10.82 -10.72
C ASP A 148 1.30 -11.41 -10.64
N GLY A 149 0.26 -10.60 -10.39
CA GLY A 149 -1.11 -11.08 -10.23
C GLY A 149 -1.31 -11.96 -8.99
N ARG A 150 -0.51 -11.74 -7.94
CA ARG A 150 -0.55 -12.51 -6.68
C ARG A 150 -1.41 -11.86 -5.59
N GLY A 151 -2.06 -10.73 -5.90
CA GLY A 151 -3.02 -10.09 -5.01
C GLY A 151 -4.28 -10.97 -4.84
N LEU A 152 -4.87 -10.92 -3.64
CA LEU A 152 -6.14 -11.59 -3.37
C LEU A 152 -7.27 -10.57 -3.43
N ASP A 153 -8.26 -10.80 -4.27
CA ASP A 153 -9.41 -9.90 -4.39
C ASP A 153 -10.19 -9.84 -3.07
N VAL A 154 -10.47 -8.61 -2.63
CA VAL A 154 -11.20 -8.31 -1.40
C VAL A 154 -12.58 -7.84 -1.77
N ALA A 155 -13.60 -8.60 -1.37
CA ALA A 155 -14.98 -8.18 -1.51
C ALA A 155 -15.28 -7.07 -0.50
N ILE A 156 -15.68 -5.90 -0.99
CA ILE A 156 -16.10 -4.78 -0.16
C ILE A 156 -17.61 -4.89 0.01
N THR A 157 -18.05 -5.20 1.23
CA THR A 157 -19.48 -5.26 1.58
C THR A 157 -19.78 -4.16 2.59
N THR A 158 -20.67 -3.24 2.22
CA THR A 158 -21.21 -2.21 3.13
C THR A 158 -22.25 -2.77 4.10
N LYS A 159 -22.68 -4.02 3.90
CA LYS A 159 -23.55 -4.73 4.85
C LYS A 159 -22.69 -5.46 5.86
N GLN A 160 -22.71 -5.00 7.12
CA GLN A 160 -22.27 -5.82 8.25
C GLN A 160 -23.09 -7.12 8.21
N GLN A 161 -22.45 -8.28 8.07
CA GLN A 161 -23.14 -9.57 8.17
C GLN A 161 -23.48 -9.83 9.63
N GLY A 162 -24.50 -9.15 10.15
CA GLY A 162 -25.06 -9.44 11.46
C GLY A 162 -25.52 -10.90 11.54
N ASN A 163 -25.14 -11.57 12.64
CA ASN A 163 -25.59 -12.90 13.06
C ASN A 163 -25.28 -14.12 12.17
N LYS A 164 -24.32 -14.07 11.25
CA LYS A 164 -23.77 -15.32 10.71
C LYS A 164 -22.72 -15.88 11.67
N ARG A 165 -23.08 -16.96 12.40
CA ARG A 165 -22.08 -17.79 13.11
C ARG A 165 -21.00 -18.17 12.10
N ALA A 166 -19.74 -17.92 12.44
CA ALA A 166 -18.60 -18.36 11.65
C ALA A 166 -18.71 -19.89 11.45
N MET A 167 -18.97 -20.33 10.21
CA MET A 167 -18.86 -21.73 9.85
C MET A 167 -17.37 -22.01 9.65
N LYS A 168 -16.79 -22.91 10.47
CA LYS A 168 -15.49 -23.49 10.14
C LYS A 168 -15.66 -24.23 8.82
N ALA A 169 -15.01 -23.76 7.76
CA ALA A 169 -14.81 -24.57 6.57
C ALA A 169 -13.91 -25.75 6.98
N VAL A 170 -14.51 -26.92 7.17
CA VAL A 170 -13.76 -28.18 7.28
C VAL A 170 -13.46 -28.60 5.86
N TRP A 171 -12.21 -28.38 5.44
CA TRP A 171 -11.70 -28.92 4.19
C TRP A 171 -11.45 -30.41 4.38
N ASN A 172 -12.40 -31.25 3.95
CA ASN A 172 -12.11 -32.68 3.79
C ASN A 172 -11.25 -32.82 2.54
N MET A 173 -9.96 -33.12 2.75
CA MET A 173 -9.09 -33.54 1.64
C MET A 173 -9.40 -35.00 1.27
N PRO A 174 -9.36 -35.35 -0.03
CA PRO A 174 -9.52 -36.72 -0.52
C PRO A 174 -8.34 -37.63 -0.12
#